data_AF-A0A378KQR5-F1
#
_entry.id   AF-A0A378KQR5-F1
#
_cell.length_a   1.000
_cell.length_b   1.000
_cell.length_c   1.000
_cell.angle_alpha   90.00
_cell.angle_beta   90.00
_cell.angle_gamma   90.00
#
_symmetry.space_group_name_H-M   'P 1'
#
loop_
_entity.id
_entity.type
_entity.pdbx_description
1 polymer ?
#
loop_
_entity_poly.entity_id
_entity_poly.type
_entity_poly.pdbx_seq_one_letter_code
_entity_poly.pdbx_strand_id
1 'polypeptide(L)'
;MRLFYSGIASLLMLFTTQAFAVLLSYPVDQMPECNQSYEQAREPKLESQIFSKMNEICVEKGGIRVNTQYIRSGNSSEPYDVILNCIGENPSDYIMFTCTFSTFKD
;
A
#
# COMPACT_ATOMS: atom_id res chain seq x y z
N MET A 1 28.80 -45.86 -11.00
CA MET A 1 27.52 -46.00 -11.75
C MET A 1 26.45 -45.25 -10.98
N ARG A 2 25.73 -44.34 -11.67
CA ARG A 2 24.27 -44.10 -11.57
C ARG A 2 23.70 -43.83 -10.15
N LEU A 3 23.08 -42.70 -9.81
CA LEU A 3 22.31 -41.77 -10.61
C LEU A 3 22.27 -40.37 -9.98
N PHE A 4 22.45 -39.37 -10.85
CA PHE A 4 21.82 -38.06 -10.76
C PHE A 4 20.30 -38.26 -10.69
N TYR A 5 19.64 -37.88 -9.60
CA TYR A 5 18.19 -37.66 -9.58
C TYR A 5 17.84 -36.57 -8.56
N SER A 6 16.98 -35.65 -9.02
CA SER A 6 16.40 -34.51 -8.31
C SER A 6 17.16 -33.18 -8.42
N GLY A 7 17.39 -32.76 -9.67
CA GLY A 7 17.03 -31.39 -10.01
C GLY A 7 15.50 -31.24 -10.06
N ILE A 8 15.05 -29.98 -10.01
CA ILE A 8 13.69 -29.52 -10.37
C ILE A 8 12.61 -29.70 -9.29
N ALA A 9 12.80 -29.15 -8.10
CA ALA A 9 11.69 -28.94 -7.15
C ALA A 9 11.62 -27.54 -6.52
N SER A 10 12.47 -26.59 -6.92
CA SER A 10 12.43 -25.22 -6.40
C SER A 10 11.86 -24.19 -7.39
N LEU A 11 11.23 -24.63 -8.48
CA LEU A 11 10.73 -23.74 -9.55
C LEU A 11 9.23 -23.39 -9.44
N LEU A 12 8.52 -23.80 -8.39
CA LEU A 12 7.05 -23.66 -8.31
C LEU A 12 6.56 -22.99 -7.02
N MET A 13 7.17 -21.86 -6.65
CA MET A 13 6.52 -20.89 -5.76
C MET A 13 6.55 -19.49 -6.36
N LEU A 14 6.30 -19.38 -7.67
CA LEU A 14 5.69 -18.18 -8.23
C LEU A 14 4.24 -18.13 -7.70
N PHE A 15 4.08 -17.75 -6.44
CA PHE A 15 2.81 -17.21 -5.96
C PHE A 15 2.60 -15.93 -6.75
N THR A 16 1.94 -16.04 -7.90
CA THR A 16 1.39 -14.89 -8.61
C THR A 16 0.27 -14.34 -7.74
N THR A 17 0.61 -13.58 -6.69
CA THR A 17 -0.32 -12.60 -6.15
C THR A 17 -0.70 -11.75 -7.34
N GLN A 18 -1.97 -11.78 -7.75
CA GLN A 18 -2.48 -10.85 -8.74
C GLN A 18 -2.30 -9.46 -8.13
N ALA A 19 -1.15 -8.83 -8.42
CA ALA A 19 -0.82 -7.50 -7.96
C ALA A 19 -1.63 -6.57 -8.85
N PHE A 20 -2.86 -6.29 -8.45
CA PHE A 20 -3.66 -5.26 -9.07
C PHE A 20 -2.91 -3.94 -8.90
N ALA A 21 -2.60 -3.28 -10.01
CA ALA A 21 -2.02 -1.95 -10.01
C ALA A 21 -3.15 -0.95 -9.71
N VAL A 22 -3.40 -0.67 -8.44
CA VAL A 22 -4.45 0.26 -8.02
C VAL A 22 -3.97 1.69 -8.25
N LEU A 23 -4.62 2.41 -9.17
CA LEU A 23 -4.44 3.86 -9.28
C LEU A 23 -5.32 4.55 -8.24
N LEU A 24 -4.72 5.49 -7.51
CA LEU A 24 -5.39 6.27 -6.48
C LEU A 24 -5.60 7.69 -6.96
N SER A 25 -6.80 8.22 -6.73
CA SER A 25 -7.12 9.63 -6.92
C SER A 25 -6.52 10.49 -5.82
N TYR A 26 -6.63 11.81 -5.98
CA TYR A 26 -6.27 12.77 -4.94
C TYR A 26 -6.91 12.37 -3.59
N PRO A 27 -6.20 12.52 -2.46
CA PRO A 27 -6.72 12.14 -1.16
C PRO A 27 -8.04 12.85 -0.85
N VAL A 28 -8.94 12.11 -0.20
CA VAL A 28 -10.21 12.65 0.31
C VAL A 28 -9.94 13.57 1.51
N ASP A 29 -8.94 13.22 2.31
CA ASP A 29 -8.54 13.96 3.49
C ASP A 29 -7.63 15.15 3.14
N GLN A 30 -7.87 16.31 3.74
CA GLN A 30 -7.07 17.53 3.53
C GLN A 30 -5.83 17.63 4.44
N MET A 31 -5.40 16.50 5.03
CA MET A 31 -4.19 16.51 5.87
C MET A 31 -2.94 16.77 5.01
N PRO A 32 -2.00 17.60 5.47
CA PRO A 32 -0.79 17.92 4.72
C PRO A 32 0.00 16.68 4.29
N GLU A 33 0.05 15.65 5.14
CA GLU A 33 0.75 14.40 4.90
C GLU A 33 0.15 13.63 3.72
N CYS A 34 -1.18 13.63 3.60
CA CYS A 34 -1.89 12.96 2.52
C CYS A 34 -1.59 13.66 1.19
N ASN A 35 -1.72 14.99 1.15
CA ASN A 35 -1.42 15.79 -0.03
C ASN A 35 0.05 15.64 -0.45
N GLN A 36 0.96 15.74 0.52
CA GLN A 36 2.39 15.61 0.27
C GLN A 36 2.74 14.22 -0.28
N SER A 37 2.19 13.15 0.32
CA SER A 37 2.42 11.78 -0.15
C SER A 37 1.93 11.57 -1.59
N TYR A 38 0.78 12.16 -1.92
CA TYR A 38 0.20 12.10 -3.25
C TYR A 38 1.03 12.88 -4.27
N GLU A 39 1.35 14.14 -3.97
CA GLU A 39 2.06 15.04 -4.89
C GLU A 39 3.50 14.55 -5.16
N GLN A 40 4.18 14.04 -4.14
CA GLN A 40 5.56 13.54 -4.27
C GLN A 40 5.66 12.11 -4.84
N ALA A 41 4.55 11.37 -4.91
CA ALA A 41 4.52 10.06 -5.56
C ALA A 41 4.79 10.19 -7.07
N ARG A 42 5.55 9.23 -7.62
CA ARG A 42 5.82 9.20 -9.06
C ARG A 42 4.54 8.90 -9.85
N GLU A 43 4.47 9.41 -11.06
CA GLU A 43 3.43 9.03 -12.03
C GLU A 43 3.75 7.66 -12.64
N PRO A 44 2.74 6.80 -12.90
CA PRO A 44 1.33 6.99 -12.52
C PRO A 44 1.13 6.87 -11.00
N LYS A 45 0.12 7.57 -10.45
CA LYS A 45 -0.29 7.55 -9.02
C LYS A 45 -0.78 6.17 -8.53
N LEU A 46 0.11 5.19 -8.54
CA LEU A 46 -0.14 3.85 -8.03
C LEU A 46 -0.11 3.88 -6.50
N GLU A 47 -0.92 3.01 -5.91
CA GLU A 47 -0.93 2.76 -4.48
C GLU A 47 0.48 2.51 -3.94
N SER A 48 1.30 1.70 -4.62
CA SER A 48 2.66 1.40 -4.18
C SER A 48 3.57 2.64 -4.13
N GLN A 49 3.37 3.59 -5.04
CA GLN A 49 4.15 4.84 -5.06
C GLN A 49 3.73 5.78 -3.94
N ILE A 50 2.41 5.92 -3.73
CA ILE A 50 1.84 6.73 -2.65
C ILE A 50 2.17 6.12 -1.29
N PHE A 51 2.05 4.80 -1.16
CA PHE A 51 2.45 4.06 0.04
C PHE A 51 3.91 4.30 0.38
N SER A 52 4.82 4.22 -0.61
CA SER A 52 6.24 4.49 -0.37
C SER A 52 6.46 5.89 0.21
N LYS A 53 5.78 6.91 -0.32
CA LYS A 53 5.90 8.29 0.16
C LYS A 53 5.23 8.51 1.51
N MET A 54 4.06 7.91 1.73
CA MET A 54 3.38 7.92 3.01
C MET A 54 4.26 7.27 4.09
N ASN A 55 4.97 6.19 3.76
CA ASN A 55 5.87 5.50 4.69
C ASN A 55 7.09 6.35 5.05
N GLU A 56 7.69 7.04 4.08
CA GLU A 56 8.76 8.02 4.34
C GLU A 56 8.29 9.11 5.31
N ILE A 57 7.15 9.76 5.02
CA ILE A 57 6.57 10.82 5.87
C ILE A 57 6.20 10.30 7.26
N CYS A 58 5.67 9.08 7.35
CA CYS A 58 5.31 8.43 8.60
C CYS A 58 6.54 8.27 9.50
N VAL A 59 7.65 7.74 8.95
CA VAL A 59 8.90 7.55 9.69
C VAL A 59 9.53 8.88 10.09
N GLU A 60 9.52 9.88 9.22
CA GLU A 60 10.02 11.23 9.52
C GLU A 60 9.29 11.89 10.70
N LYS A 61 8.01 11.56 10.90
CA LYS A 61 7.21 12.05 12.03
C LYS A 61 7.36 11.24 13.32
N GLY A 62 8.13 10.16 13.30
CA GLY A 62 8.29 9.25 14.45
C GLY A 62 7.36 8.04 14.43
N GLY A 63 6.71 7.76 13.30
CA GLY A 63 5.96 6.54 13.07
C GLY A 63 6.87 5.36 12.75
N ILE A 64 6.34 4.15 12.92
CA ILE A 64 7.07 2.90 12.73
C ILE A 64 6.72 2.20 11.41
N ARG A 65 5.50 2.38 10.91
CA ARG A 65 5.01 1.76 9.67
C ARG A 65 3.73 2.39 9.18
N VAL A 66 3.43 2.17 7.90
CA VAL A 66 2.11 2.41 7.33
C VAL A 66 1.34 1.10 7.16
N ASN A 67 0.08 1.08 7.57
CA ASN A 67 -0.84 -0.02 7.33
C ASN A 67 -1.87 0.36 6.26
N THR A 68 -2.05 -0.53 5.29
CA THR A 68 -3.07 -0.38 4.25
C THR A 68 -4.35 -1.12 4.62
N GLN A 69 -5.49 -0.48 4.43
CA GLN A 69 -6.82 -1.07 4.53
C GLN A 69 -7.59 -0.79 3.24
N TYR A 70 -8.25 -1.81 2.71
CA TYR A 70 -9.02 -1.73 1.47
C TYR A 70 -10.52 -1.74 1.76
N ILE A 71 -11.23 -0.71 1.35
CA ILE A 71 -12.70 -0.68 1.37
C ILE A 71 -13.19 -1.19 0.03
N ARG A 72 -14.02 -2.24 0.05
CA ARG A 72 -14.63 -2.84 -1.14
C ARG A 72 -16.13 -2.60 -1.15
N SER A 73 -16.70 -2.34 -2.32
CA SER A 73 -18.15 -2.39 -2.51
C SER A 73 -18.60 -3.84 -2.64
N GLY A 74 -19.76 -4.19 -2.09
CA GLY A 74 -20.13 -5.58 -1.72
C GLY A 74 -19.88 -6.70 -2.73
N ASN A 75 -19.94 -6.42 -4.05
CA ASN A 75 -19.73 -7.42 -5.10
C ASN A 75 -18.44 -7.23 -5.92
N SER A 76 -17.61 -6.23 -5.61
CA SER A 76 -16.36 -5.98 -6.34
C SER A 76 -15.15 -6.56 -5.60
N SER A 77 -14.27 -7.24 -6.34
CA SER A 77 -12.95 -7.63 -5.87
C SER A 77 -12.00 -6.43 -5.74
N GLU A 78 -12.28 -5.36 -6.48
CA GLU A 78 -11.46 -4.16 -6.53
C GLU A 78 -11.78 -3.22 -5.38
N PRO A 79 -10.76 -2.66 -4.70
CA PRO A 79 -10.98 -1.65 -3.68
C PRO A 79 -11.61 -0.40 -4.32
N TYR A 80 -12.60 0.15 -3.62
CA TYR A 80 -13.22 1.44 -3.92
C TYR A 80 -12.46 2.59 -3.23
N ASP A 81 -12.05 2.37 -1.98
CA ASP A 81 -11.15 3.28 -1.27
C ASP A 81 -9.98 2.50 -0.66
N VAL A 82 -8.84 3.17 -0.53
CA VAL A 82 -7.65 2.69 0.13
C VAL A 82 -7.32 3.65 1.28
N ILE A 83 -7.27 3.10 2.48
CA ILE A 83 -6.90 3.84 3.69
C ILE A 83 -5.48 3.47 4.07
N LEU A 84 -4.61 4.47 4.19
CA LEU A 84 -3.25 4.34 4.67
C LEU A 84 -3.15 4.97 6.06
N ASN A 85 -2.80 4.17 7.06
CA ASN A 85 -2.66 4.62 8.45
C ASN A 85 -1.19 4.62 8.85
N CYS A 86 -0.66 5.76 9.26
CA CYS A 86 0.65 5.82 9.91
C CYS A 86 0.52 5.40 11.37
N ILE A 87 1.27 4.37 11.75
CA ILE A 87 1.25 3.78 13.09
C ILE A 87 2.43 4.31 13.89
N GLY A 88 2.16 4.86 15.06
CA GLY A 88 3.16 5.32 16.02
C GLY A 88 3.72 4.19 16.89
N GLU A 89 4.86 4.45 17.53
CA GLU A 89 5.47 3.51 18.48
C GLU A 89 4.72 3.46 19.82
N ASN A 90 4.15 4.59 20.24
CA ASN A 90 3.49 4.71 21.54
C ASN A 90 2.01 4.28 21.49
N PRO A 91 1.50 3.57 22.51
CA PRO A 91 0.09 3.18 22.59
C PRO A 91 -0.89 4.36 22.58
N SER A 92 -0.45 5.51 23.10
CA SER A 92 -1.23 6.76 23.15
C SER A 92 -1.42 7.38 21.76
N ASP A 93 -0.52 7.12 20.81
CA ASP A 93 -0.49 7.67 19.45
C ASP A 93 -0.45 6.55 18.40
N TYR A 94 -1.22 5.48 18.67
CA TYR A 94 -1.20 4.27 17.84
C TYR A 94 -1.53 4.54 16.36
N ILE A 95 -2.37 5.56 16.08
CA ILE A 95 -2.58 6.09 14.74
C ILE A 95 -2.19 7.56 14.77
N MET A 96 -1.10 7.90 14.09
CA MET A 96 -0.58 9.27 14.05
C MET A 96 -1.34 10.12 13.04
N PHE A 97 -1.63 9.55 11.87
CA PHE A 97 -2.48 10.14 10.85
C PHE A 97 -3.03 9.06 9.92
N THR A 98 -4.13 9.39 9.25
CA THR A 98 -4.84 8.51 8.32
C THR A 98 -5.08 9.27 7.03
N CYS A 99 -4.84 8.60 5.91
CA CYS A 99 -5.09 9.13 4.58
C CYS A 99 -5.97 8.17 3.80
N THR A 100 -7.09 8.69 3.32
CA THR A 100 -8.06 7.97 2.49
C THR A 100 -7.92 8.43 1.06
N PHE A 101 -7.76 7.47 0.16
CA PHE A 101 -7.68 7.70 -1.28
C PHE A 101 -8.76 6.88 -1.97
N SER A 102 -9.54 7.51 -2.84
CA SER A 102 -10.43 6.76 -3.71
C SER A 102 -9.65 6.12 -4.85
N THR A 103 -10.12 5.00 -5.35
CA THR A 103 -9.53 4.37 -6.53
C THR A 103 -10.12 4.98 -7.79
N PHE A 104 -9.30 5.11 -8.84
CA PHE A 104 -9.84 5.43 -10.15
C PHE A 104 -10.67 4.23 -10.62
N LYS A 105 -11.97 4.46 -10.81
CA LYS A 105 -12.83 3.55 -11.58
C LYS A 105 -12.56 3.86 -13.05
N ASP A 106 -12.11 2.86 -13.80
CA ASP A 106 -12.20 2.90 -15.26
C ASP A 106 -13.67 3.09 -15.71
#